data_AF-A0A1L5KGW2-F1
#
_entry.id   AF-A0A1L5KGW2-F1
#
_cell.length_a   1.000
_cell.length_b   1.000
_cell.length_c   1.000
_cell.angle_alpha   90.00
_cell.angle_beta   90.00
_cell.angle_gamma   90.00
#
_symmetry.space_group_name_H-M   'P 1'
#
loop_
_entity.id
_entity.type
_entity.pdbx_description
1 polymer ?
#
loop_
_entity_poly.entity_id
_entity_poly.type
_entity_poly.pdbx_seq_one_letter_code
_entity_poly.pdbx_strand_id
1 'polypeptide(L)' 'PYPTIEIRKADSLFDYQYEDFKVVGYQHHPTIKAPVAV' A
#
# COMPACT_ATOMS: atom_id res chain seq x y z
N PRO A 1 -2.94 15.59 -5.95
CA PRO A 1 -2.19 15.51 -4.67
C PRO A 1 -1.64 14.09 -4.52
N TYR A 2 -0.49 13.90 -3.86
CA TYR A 2 0.06 12.56 -3.62
C TYR A 2 -0.60 11.92 -2.40
N PRO A 3 -0.75 10.58 -2.39
CA PRO A 3 -1.20 9.87 -1.20
C PRO A 3 -0.13 9.91 -0.11
N THR A 4 -0.54 9.58 1.10
CA THR A 4 0.35 9.31 2.23
C THR A 4 0.16 7.88 2.70
N ILE A 5 1.15 7.36 3.43
CA ILE A 5 1.06 6.05 4.09
C ILE A 5 1.16 6.29 5.60
N GLU A 6 0.17 5.80 6.32
CA GLU A 6 0.19 5.67 7.77
C GLU A 6 0.55 4.22 8.11
N ILE A 7 1.49 4.03 9.06
CA ILE A 7 1.99 2.72 9.46
C ILE A 7 1.83 2.58 10.97
N ARG A 8 1.08 1.58 11.43
CA ARG A 8 1.08 1.20 12.86
C ARG A 8 2.41 0.55 13.18
N LYS A 9 3.14 1.05 14.18
CA LYS A 9 4.41 0.43 14.58
C LYS A 9 4.19 -0.93 15.23
N ALA A 10 4.78 -1.98 14.65
CA ALA A 10 4.85 -3.32 15.24
C ALA A 10 6.12 -3.50 16.09
N ASP A 11 6.12 -4.51 16.95
CA ASP A 11 7.21 -4.80 17.88
C ASP A 11 8.45 -5.41 17.19
N SER A 12 8.23 -6.11 16.07
CA SER A 12 9.27 -6.66 15.20
C SER A 12 9.01 -6.33 13.74
N LEU A 13 10.06 -6.34 12.93
CA LEU A 13 9.95 -6.20 11.47
C LEU A 13 9.13 -7.34 10.84
N PHE A 14 9.12 -8.52 11.46
CA PHE A 14 8.41 -9.68 10.92
C PHE A 14 6.96 -9.79 11.39
N ASP A 15 6.54 -8.94 12.33
CA ASP A 15 5.19 -9.00 12.90
C ASP A 15 4.18 -8.13 12.14
N TYR A 16 4.65 -7.29 11.22
CA TYR A 16 3.78 -6.43 10.40
C TYR A 16 2.78 -7.26 9.61
N GLN A 17 1.51 -6.85 9.70
CA GLN A 17 0.41 -7.41 8.93
C GLN A 17 -0.09 -6.41 7.88
N TYR A 18 -0.93 -6.87 6.96
CA TYR A 18 -1.48 -6.00 5.90
C TYR A 18 -2.26 -4.82 6.49
N GLU A 19 -2.97 -5.05 7.59
CA GLU A 19 -3.80 -4.07 8.28
C GLU A 19 -3.00 -2.94 8.96
N ASP A 20 -1.69 -3.12 9.12
CA ASP A 20 -0.80 -2.11 9.72
C ASP A 20 -0.51 -0.95 8.77
N PHE A 21 -0.78 -1.12 7.48
CA PHE A 21 -0.50 -0.12 6.44
C PHE A 21 -1.80 0.46 5.90
N LYS A 22 -1.94 1.78 6.01
CA LYS A 22 -3.09 2.50 5.48
C LYS A 22 -2.63 3.52 4.45
N VAL A 23 -3.13 3.39 3.23
CA VAL A 23 -2.94 4.40 2.18
C VAL A 23 -4.04 5.43 2.30
N VAL A 24 -3.68 6.69 2.59
CA VAL A 24 -4.63 7.78 2.83
C VAL A 24 -4.59 8.74 1.63
N GLY A 25 -5.78 9.13 1.17
CA GLY A 25 -5.93 10.12 0.09
C GLY A 25 -5.51 9.60 -1.29
N TYR A 26 -5.51 8.29 -1.52
CA TYR A 26 -5.19 7.73 -2.84
C TYR A 26 -6.31 8.02 -3.85
N GLN A 27 -5.97 8.82 -4.85
CA GLN A 27 -6.82 9.07 -6.02
C GLN A 27 -6.11 8.48 -7.22
N HIS A 28 -6.77 7.55 -7.91
CA HIS A 28 -6.17 6.82 -9.00
C HIS A 28 -6.95 6.99 -10.29
N HIS A 29 -6.22 6.83 -11.39
CA HIS A 29 -6.79 6.68 -12.71
C HIS A 29 -7.40 5.26 -12.87
N PRO A 30 -8.20 5.02 -13.92
CA PRO A 30 -8.69 3.68 -14.23
C PRO A 30 -7.55 2.65 -14.31
N THR A 31 -7.81 1.43 -13.85
CA THR A 31 -6.83 0.35 -13.86
C THR A 31 -6.43 -0.01 -15.29
N ILE A 32 -5.13 -0.05 -15.56
CA ILE A 32 -4.56 -0.54 -16.81
C ILE A 32 -4.04 -1.96 -16.58
N LYS A 33 -4.59 -2.94 -17.27
CA LYS A 33 -4.12 -4.33 -17.21
C LYS A 33 -3.00 -4.54 -18.22
N ALA A 34 -1.91 -5.18 -17.80
CA ALA A 34 -0.82 -5.59 -18.67
C ALA A 34 -0.36 -7.01 -18.31
N PRO A 35 -0.01 -7.86 -19.29
CA PRO A 35 0.50 -9.19 -19.03
C PRO A 35 1.93 -9.13 -18.47
N VAL A 36 2.25 -10.05 -17.57
CA VAL A 36 3.63 -10.29 -17.11
C VAL A 36 4.32 -11.20 -18.13
N ALA A 37 5.48 -10.81 -18.62
CA ALA A 37 6.31 -11.67 -19.46
C ALA A 37 7.08 -12.67 -18.59
N VAL A 38 7.16 -13.91 -19.05
CA VAL A 38 7.90 -15.02 -18.42
C VAL A 38 9.20 -15.29 -19.17
#